data_AF-A0A1G1WBN3-F1
#
_entry.id   AF-A0A1G1WBN3-F1
#
_cell.length_a   1.000
_cell.length_b   1.000
_cell.length_c   1.000
_cell.angle_alpha   90.00
_cell.angle_beta   90.00
_cell.angle_gamma   90.00
#
_symmetry.space_group_name_H-M   'P 1'
#
loop_
_entity.id
_entity.type
_entity.pdbx_description
1 polymer ?
#
loop_
_entity_poly.entity_id
_entity_poly.type
_entity_poly.pdbx_seq_one_letter_code
_entity_poly.pdbx_strand_id
1 'polypeptide(L)'
;MTKADVSGTALAWQEQFRTLGAKPDGITSVRERPEAHGHHQFILESSDGTVTIELDTKVEGRLVYALGTLVAIRFLHRKMQEGSKGEVFTMVDVLKGMGDIGKEA
;
A
#
# COMPACT_ATOMS: atom_id res chain seq x y z
N MET A 1 -1.88 -6.57 21.73
CA MET A 1 -2.84 -5.52 21.30
C MET A 1 -3.53 -6.02 20.04
N THR A 2 -4.84 -6.30 20.10
CA THR A 2 -5.61 -6.68 18.92
C THR A 2 -6.12 -5.42 18.22
N LYS A 3 -5.87 -5.31 16.91
CA LYS A 3 -6.37 -4.19 16.10
C LYS A 3 -7.91 -4.20 16.08
N ALA A 4 -8.52 -3.14 16.60
CA ALA A 4 -9.97 -3.03 16.72
C ALA A 4 -10.64 -2.50 15.43
N ASP A 5 -9.93 -1.69 14.66
CA ASP A 5 -10.46 -1.02 13.47
C ASP A 5 -10.05 -1.72 12.17
N VAL A 6 -10.87 -1.53 11.14
CA VAL A 6 -10.54 -1.96 9.76
C VAL A 6 -9.27 -1.23 9.30
N SER A 7 -8.42 -1.94 8.54
CA SER A 7 -7.23 -1.36 7.95
C SER A 7 -7.57 -0.15 7.07
N GLY A 8 -6.91 0.98 7.29
CA GLY A 8 -7.06 2.16 6.41
C GLY A 8 -6.71 1.86 4.95
N THR A 9 -5.74 0.97 4.71
CA THR A 9 -5.41 0.49 3.36
C THR A 9 -6.59 -0.27 2.73
N ALA A 10 -7.29 -1.10 3.50
CA ALA A 10 -8.48 -1.80 3.01
C ALA A 10 -9.63 -0.84 2.68
N LEU A 11 -9.84 0.20 3.50
CA LEU A 11 -10.84 1.24 3.22
C LEU A 11 -10.51 2.02 1.94
N ALA A 12 -9.24 2.38 1.74
CA ALA A 12 -8.80 3.06 0.52
C ALA A 12 -9.02 2.19 -0.73
N TRP A 13 -8.72 0.89 -0.67
CA TRP A 13 -9.01 -0.05 -1.75
C TRP A 13 -10.50 -0.21 -2.02
N GLN A 14 -11.33 -0.32 -0.98
CA GLN A 14 -12.77 -0.40 -1.12
C GLN A 14 -13.32 0.81 -1.87
N GLU A 15 -12.84 2.01 -1.54
CA GLU A 15 -13.24 3.24 -2.23
C GLU A 15 -12.76 3.29 -3.67
N GLN A 16 -11.54 2.80 -3.94
CA GLN A 16 -11.02 2.68 -5.30
C GLN A 16 -11.89 1.74 -6.15
N PHE A 17 -12.32 0.60 -5.61
CA PHE A 17 -13.21 -0.32 -6.32
C PHE A 17 -14.59 0.28 -6.59
N ARG A 18 -15.14 1.06 -5.64
CA ARG A 18 -16.38 1.82 -5.89
C ARG A 18 -16.22 2.81 -7.04
N THR A 19 -15.10 3.52 -7.10
CA THR A 19 -14.80 4.46 -8.18
C THR A 19 -14.74 3.75 -9.54
N LEU A 20 -14.30 2.49 -9.57
CA LEU A 20 -14.27 1.64 -10.77
C LEU A 20 -15.62 1.00 -11.11
N GLY A 21 -16.69 1.28 -10.34
CA GLY A 21 -18.04 0.78 -10.59
C GLY A 21 -18.38 -0.55 -9.90
N ALA A 22 -17.46 -1.12 -9.12
CA ALA A 22 -17.75 -2.30 -8.31
C ALA A 22 -18.64 -1.95 -7.12
N LYS A 23 -19.32 -2.96 -6.57
CA LYS A 23 -20.17 -2.86 -5.38
C LYS A 23 -19.65 -3.82 -4.31
N PRO A 24 -18.66 -3.41 -3.48
CA PRO A 24 -18.07 -4.30 -2.49
C PRO A 24 -19.08 -4.67 -1.40
N ASP A 25 -19.15 -5.95 -1.04
CA ASP A 25 -20.09 -6.49 -0.02
C ASP A 25 -19.71 -6.18 1.43
N GLY A 26 -18.59 -5.49 1.65
CA GLY A 26 -18.08 -5.12 2.98
C GLY A 26 -16.62 -5.53 3.17
N ILE A 27 -16.13 -5.41 4.41
CA ILE A 27 -14.76 -5.83 4.78
C ILE A 27 -14.83 -6.75 5.99
N THR A 28 -14.36 -7.98 5.83
CA THR A 28 -14.26 -8.96 6.92
C THR A 28 -12.88 -8.86 7.56
N SER A 29 -12.83 -8.51 8.85
CA SER A 29 -11.57 -8.46 9.62
C SER A 29 -11.29 -9.80 10.31
N VAL A 30 -10.29 -10.54 9.84
CA VAL A 30 -9.83 -11.79 10.46
C VAL A 30 -8.76 -11.49 11.50
N ARG A 31 -8.94 -11.92 12.75
CA ARG A 31 -8.07 -11.55 13.90
C ARG A 31 -7.31 -12.73 14.52
N GLU A 32 -7.48 -13.93 14.00
CA GLU A 32 -6.92 -15.17 14.56
C GLU A 32 -5.46 -15.45 14.13
N ARG A 33 -4.85 -14.55 13.34
CA ARG A 33 -3.46 -14.65 12.87
C ARG A 33 -2.60 -13.51 13.43
N PRO A 34 -2.02 -13.67 14.63
CA PRO A 34 -1.28 -12.60 15.31
C PRO A 34 0.06 -12.25 14.65
N GLU A 35 0.64 -13.14 13.84
CA GLU A 35 1.93 -12.94 13.16
C GLU A 35 1.85 -12.07 11.88
N ALA A 36 0.69 -11.98 11.24
CA ALA A 36 0.53 -11.16 10.02
C ALA A 36 0.40 -9.66 10.39
N HIS A 37 1.33 -8.82 9.92
CA HIS A 37 1.29 -7.37 10.15
C HIS A 37 0.21 -6.68 9.31
N GLY A 38 0.11 -7.09 8.05
CA GLY A 38 -0.91 -6.63 7.13
C GLY A 38 -1.17 -7.67 6.06
N HIS A 39 -2.35 -8.28 6.09
CA HIS A 39 -2.80 -9.22 5.07
C HIS A 39 -4.18 -8.77 4.58
N HIS A 40 -4.31 -8.54 3.28
CA HIS A 40 -5.59 -8.19 2.65
C HIS A 40 -5.77 -9.01 1.39
N GLN A 41 -6.93 -9.65 1.28
CA GLN A 41 -7.38 -10.35 0.09
C GLN A 41 -8.59 -9.60 -0.47
N PHE A 42 -8.55 -9.32 -1.76
CA PHE A 42 -9.65 -8.70 -2.51
C PHE A 42 -10.05 -9.66 -3.62
N ILE A 43 -11.34 -9.96 -3.71
CA ILE A 43 -11.92 -10.84 -4.74
C ILE A 43 -12.97 -10.00 -5.47
N LEU A 44 -12.83 -9.90 -6.79
CA LEU A 44 -13.77 -9.22 -7.68
C LEU A 44 -14.30 -10.24 -8.68
N GLU A 45 -15.61 -10.40 -8.74
CA GLU A 45 -16.27 -11.32 -9.66
C GLU A 45 -17.15 -10.56 -10.65
N SER A 46 -17.18 -10.99 -11.91
CA SER A 46 -18.14 -10.49 -12.89
C SER A 46 -19.56 -10.91 -12.51
N SER A 47 -20.57 -10.14 -12.94
CA SER A 47 -21.96 -10.44 -12.58
C SER A 47 -22.48 -11.77 -13.11
N ASP A 48 -21.86 -12.33 -14.13
CA ASP A 48 -22.16 -13.65 -14.70
C ASP A 48 -21.27 -14.77 -14.12
N GLY A 49 -20.35 -14.44 -13.20
CA GLY A 49 -19.43 -15.37 -12.55
C GLY A 49 -18.36 -15.97 -13.47
N THR A 50 -18.19 -15.46 -14.69
CA THR A 50 -17.23 -16.02 -15.66
C THR A 50 -15.80 -15.50 -15.46
N VAL A 51 -15.64 -14.38 -14.74
CA VAL A 51 -14.34 -13.75 -14.49
C VAL A 51 -14.18 -13.48 -13.00
N THR A 52 -13.07 -13.96 -12.43
CA THR A 52 -12.64 -13.65 -11.07
C THR A 52 -11.25 -13.01 -11.12
N ILE A 53 -11.10 -11.87 -10.44
CA ILE A 53 -9.81 -11.21 -10.21
C ILE A 53 -9.54 -11.23 -8.72
N GLU A 54 -8.41 -11.80 -8.34
CA GLU A 54 -7.94 -11.84 -6.95
C GLU A 54 -6.68 -10.98 -6.79
N LEU A 55 -6.66 -10.16 -5.74
CA LEU A 55 -5.48 -9.44 -5.29
C LEU A 55 -5.20 -9.82 -3.85
N ASP A 56 -4.02 -10.38 -3.59
CA ASP A 56 -3.53 -10.71 -2.26
C ASP A 56 -2.31 -9.84 -1.94
N THR A 57 -2.38 -9.13 -0.81
CA THR A 57 -1.26 -8.36 -0.27
C THR A 57 -0.92 -8.88 1.11
N LYS A 58 0.29 -9.42 1.24
CA LYS A 58 0.76 -10.03 2.48
C LYS A 58 2.07 -9.40 2.93
N VAL A 59 2.05 -8.81 4.12
CA VAL A 59 3.22 -8.25 4.80
C VAL A 59 3.51 -9.06 6.04
N GLU A 60 4.59 -9.84 5.93
CA GLU A 60 5.14 -10.61 7.03
C GLU A 60 6.25 -9.82 7.75
N GLY A 61 6.10 -9.70 9.07
CA GLY A 61 7.05 -8.93 9.87
C GLY A 61 7.12 -7.45 9.48
N ARG A 62 8.33 -6.87 9.51
CA ARG A 62 8.54 -5.42 9.35
C ARG A 62 9.58 -5.02 8.30
N LEU A 63 10.16 -6.00 7.59
CA LEU A 63 11.27 -5.74 6.66
C LEU A 63 10.89 -4.76 5.56
N VAL A 64 9.68 -4.89 4.99
CA VAL A 64 9.21 -3.99 3.93
C VAL A 64 9.15 -2.53 4.38
N TYR A 65 8.79 -2.29 5.64
CA TYR A 65 8.74 -0.93 6.19
C TYR A 65 10.15 -0.36 6.35
N ALA A 66 11.09 -1.17 6.86
CA ALA A 66 12.50 -0.76 7.00
C ALA A 66 13.11 -0.41 5.64
N LEU A 67 12.91 -1.27 4.63
CA LEU A 67 13.40 -1.02 3.27
C LEU A 67 12.76 0.23 2.65
N GLY A 68 11.44 0.40 2.80
CA GLY A 68 10.74 1.60 2.34
C GLY A 68 11.27 2.89 2.97
N THR A 69 11.58 2.86 4.27
CA THR A 69 12.20 3.99 4.97
C THR A 69 13.60 4.29 4.42
N LEU A 70 14.43 3.30 4.15
CA LEU A 70 15.76 3.51 3.56
C LEU A 70 15.68 4.16 2.17
N VAL A 71 14.72 3.74 1.35
CA VAL A 71 14.47 4.37 0.04
C VAL A 71 14.02 5.82 0.21
N ALA A 72 13.11 6.09 1.14
CA ALA A 72 12.63 7.45 1.43
C ALA A 72 13.76 8.37 1.93
N ILE A 73 14.68 7.87 2.76
CA ILE A 73 15.87 8.62 3.22
C ILE A 73 16.76 8.99 2.03
N ARG A 74 17.03 8.04 1.11
CA ARG A 74 17.83 8.33 -0.08
C ARG A 74 17.17 9.38 -0.98
N PHE A 75 15.85 9.26 -1.18
CA PHE A 75 15.06 10.25 -1.91
C PHE A 75 15.17 11.64 -1.27
N LEU A 76 14.95 11.73 0.05
CA LEU A 76 14.99 13.01 0.77
C LEU A 76 16.39 13.63 0.74
N HIS A 77 17.44 12.81 0.93
CA HIS A 77 18.82 13.28 0.83
C HIS A 77 19.10 13.90 -0.54
N ARG A 78 18.67 13.25 -1.63
CA ARG A 78 18.80 13.80 -2.98
C ARG A 78 18.05 15.14 -3.12
N LYS A 79 16.80 15.23 -2.64
CA LYS A 79 16.03 16.48 -2.68
C LYS A 79 16.71 17.62 -1.94
N MET A 80 17.37 17.34 -0.81
CA MET A 80 18.17 18.33 -0.09
C MET A 80 19.38 18.79 -0.90
N GLN A 81 20.09 17.88 -1.58
CA GLN A 81 21.21 18.24 -2.46
C GLN A 81 20.76 19.07 -3.68
N GLU A 82 19.55 18.81 -4.18
CA GLU A 82 18.89 19.61 -5.22
C GLU A 82 18.40 20.99 -4.72
N GLY A 83 18.55 21.29 -3.43
CA GLY A 83 18.25 22.60 -2.84
C GLY A 83 16.87 22.73 -2.20
N SER A 84 16.10 21.64 -2.08
CA SER A 84 14.79 21.64 -1.41
C SER A 84 14.92 22.05 0.06
N LYS A 85 14.05 22.98 0.51
CA LYS A 85 13.98 23.46 1.90
C LYS A 85 12.53 23.70 2.30
N GLY A 86 12.10 23.11 3.41
CA GLY A 86 10.75 23.31 3.96
C GLY A 86 9.62 22.59 3.20
N GLU A 87 9.95 21.67 2.30
CA GLU A 87 8.97 20.88 1.56
C GLU A 87 8.62 19.58 2.30
N VAL A 88 7.37 19.14 2.18
CA VAL A 88 6.88 17.88 2.75
C VAL A 88 6.62 16.90 1.62
N PHE A 89 7.20 15.71 1.73
CA PHE A 89 7.08 14.64 0.74
C PHE A 89 6.30 13.45 1.31
N THR A 90 5.62 12.73 0.42
CA THR A 90 4.88 11.51 0.71
C THR A 90 5.54 10.29 0.05
N MET A 91 5.09 9.09 0.38
CA MET A 91 5.55 7.88 -0.30
C MET A 91 5.18 7.85 -1.79
N VAL A 92 4.15 8.59 -2.23
CA VAL A 92 3.83 8.73 -3.66
C VAL A 92 4.94 9.50 -4.37
N ASP A 93 5.49 10.54 -3.75
CA ASP A 93 6.60 11.32 -4.31
C ASP A 93 7.88 10.49 -4.37
N VAL A 94 8.15 9.72 -3.32
CA VAL A 94 9.28 8.76 -3.28
C VAL A 94 9.18 7.76 -4.42
N LEU A 95 8.01 7.12 -4.60
CA LEU A 95 7.79 6.14 -5.67
C LEU A 95 7.90 6.74 -7.08
N LYS A 96 7.37 7.94 -7.30
CA LYS A 96 7.54 8.66 -8.57
C LYS A 96 9.00 9.00 -8.85
N GLY A 97 9.74 9.41 -7.81
CA GLY A 97 11.17 9.70 -7.90
C GLY A 97 12.06 8.47 -8.09
N MET A 98 11.60 7.25 -7.80
CA MET A 98 12.41 6.03 -7.96
C MET A 98 12.80 5.76 -9.43
N GLY A 99 12.00 6.21 -10.41
CA GLY A 99 12.39 6.16 -11.82
C GLY A 99 13.69 6.93 -12.12
N ASP A 100 14.02 7.92 -11.28
CA ASP A 100 15.25 8.71 -11.38
C ASP A 100 16.39 8.18 -10.50
N ILE A 101 16.09 7.27 -9.56
CA ILE A 101 17.06 6.64 -8.64
C ILE A 101 17.70 5.40 -9.28
N GLY A 102 17.02 4.74 -10.22
CA GLY A 102 17.51 3.56 -10.93
C GLY A 102 18.56 3.83 -12.03
N LYS A 103 18.96 5.09 -12.24
CA LYS A 103 19.99 5.47 -13.23
C LYS A 103 21.42 5.52 -12.68
N GLU A 104 21.60 5.26 -11.39
CA GLU A 104 22.91 5.30 -10.73
C GLU A 104 23.23 4.00 -9.95
N ALA A 105 22.64 2.87 -10.37
CA ALA A 105 22.99 1.54 -9.87
C ALA A 105 23.68 0.73 -10.97
#